data_AF-A0A5D6W558-F1
#
_entry.id   AF-A0A5D6W558-F1
#
_cell.length_a   1.000
_cell.length_b   1.000
_cell.length_c   1.000
_cell.angle_alpha   90.00
_cell.angle_beta   90.00
_cell.angle_gamma   90.00
#
_symmetry.space_group_name_H-M   'P 1'
#
loop_
_entity.id
_entity.type
_entity.pdbx_description
1 polymer ?
#
loop_
_entity_poly.entity_id
_entity_poly.type
_entity_poly.pdbx_seq_one_letter_code
_entity_poly.pdbx_strand_id
1 'polypeptide(L)'
;MLYIITKLVTEGNKQAFSVIGAVDDKKKAAAIAAEVYKNYNKVASFQNIEMITEWLATRLSYSFRLDKDHRLQLAITELEGETLPEDKQVIFNAAAEEDELMRRVSQALFEGKHTAERGGQAPSCPIDQ
;
A
#
# COMPACT_ATOMS: atom_id res chain seq x y z
N MET A 1 16.15 -20.67 3.04
CA MET A 1 14.74 -20.26 2.94
C MET A 1 14.62 -19.45 1.67
N LEU A 2 13.66 -19.76 0.80
CA LEU A 2 13.49 -19.04 -0.46
C LEU A 2 12.51 -17.87 -0.24
N TYR A 3 12.73 -16.75 -0.90
CA TYR A 3 11.91 -15.56 -0.85
C TYR A 3 11.45 -15.24 -2.26
N ILE A 4 10.14 -15.29 -2.52
CA ILE A 4 9.54 -14.94 -3.80
C ILE A 4 9.19 -13.46 -3.77
N ILE A 5 9.58 -12.74 -4.82
CA ILE A 5 9.35 -11.30 -4.94
C ILE A 5 8.25 -11.11 -5.97
N THR A 6 7.19 -10.40 -5.59
CA THR A 6 6.04 -10.15 -6.45
C THR A 6 5.71 -8.67 -6.50
N LYS A 7 5.06 -8.26 -7.59
CA LYS A 7 4.50 -6.92 -7.74
C LYS A 7 3.10 -6.96 -8.30
N LEU A 8 2.29 -5.99 -7.87
CA LEU A 8 1.03 -5.65 -8.48
C LEU A 8 1.10 -4.18 -8.90
N VAL A 9 0.92 -3.93 -10.19
CA VAL A 9 0.88 -2.58 -10.76
C VAL A 9 -0.55 -2.30 -11.20
N THR A 10 -1.11 -1.19 -10.71
CA THR A 10 -2.43 -0.68 -11.12
C THR A 10 -2.23 0.62 -11.88
N GLU A 11 -2.75 0.67 -13.11
CA GLU A 11 -2.64 1.78 -14.05
C GLU A 11 -4.03 2.04 -14.63
N GLY A 12 -4.78 2.96 -14.01
CA GLY A 12 -6.21 3.15 -14.28
C GLY A 12 -7.00 1.88 -14.00
N ASN A 13 -7.69 1.36 -15.00
CA ASN A 13 -8.50 0.14 -14.88
C ASN A 13 -7.71 -1.16 -15.14
N LYS A 14 -6.38 -1.07 -15.34
CA LYS A 14 -5.54 -2.24 -15.61
C LYS A 14 -4.77 -2.63 -14.37
N GLN A 15 -4.83 -3.91 -14.02
CA GLN A 15 -4.04 -4.50 -12.95
C GLN A 15 -3.15 -5.60 -13.55
N ALA A 16 -1.85 -5.51 -13.28
CA ALA A 16 -0.87 -6.48 -13.73
C ALA A 16 -0.10 -7.04 -12.53
N PHE A 17 -0.35 -8.31 -12.24
CA PHE A 17 0.45 -9.07 -11.28
C PHE A 17 1.66 -9.70 -11.96
N SER A 18 2.81 -9.70 -11.31
CA SER A 18 4.02 -10.32 -11.83
C SER A 18 4.91 -10.87 -10.72
N VAL A 19 5.54 -12.00 -10.99
CA VAL A 19 6.69 -12.49 -10.21
C VAL A 19 7.94 -11.82 -10.74
N ILE A 20 8.68 -11.13 -9.86
CA ILE A 20 9.95 -10.46 -10.18
C ILE A 20 11.10 -11.47 -10.16
N GLY A 21 11.09 -12.38 -9.18
CA GLY A 21 12.11 -13.41 -9.04
C GLY A 21 12.03 -14.12 -7.69
N ALA A 22 12.99 -15.00 -7.42
CA ALA A 22 13.14 -15.66 -6.14
C ALA A 22 14.62 -15.69 -5.74
N VAL A 23 14.90 -15.50 -4.45
CA VAL A 23 16.26 -15.50 -3.89
C VAL A 23 16.28 -16.17 -2.52
N ASP A 24 17.44 -16.62 -2.08
CA ASP A 24 17.66 -17.28 -0.79
C ASP A 24 18.05 -16.33 0.35
N ASP A 25 18.19 -15.03 0.06
CA ASP A 25 18.53 -13.99 1.03
C ASP A 25 17.47 -12.87 1.08
N LYS A 26 16.97 -12.58 2.28
CA LYS A 26 15.91 -11.60 2.51
C LYS A 26 16.34 -10.16 2.17
N LYS A 27 17.57 -9.78 2.49
CA LYS A 27 18.07 -8.42 2.21
C LYS A 27 18.20 -8.19 0.71
N LYS A 28 18.67 -9.21 -0.01
CA LYS A 28 18.71 -9.22 -1.47
C LYS A 28 17.31 -9.16 -2.08
N ALA A 29 16.33 -9.85 -1.50
CA ALA A 29 14.94 -9.76 -1.93
C ALA A 29 14.40 -8.32 -1.80
N ALA A 30 14.67 -7.68 -0.66
CA ALA A 30 14.29 -6.30 -0.40
C ALA A 30 14.96 -5.31 -1.37
N ALA A 31 16.26 -5.48 -1.64
CA ALA A 31 16.98 -4.64 -2.60
C ALA A 31 16.43 -4.77 -4.03
N ILE A 32 16.11 -5.99 -4.48
CA ILE A 32 15.51 -6.23 -5.80
C ILE A 32 14.13 -5.55 -5.89
N ALA A 33 13.30 -5.69 -4.87
CA ALA A 33 11.99 -5.04 -4.83
C ALA A 33 12.12 -3.51 -4.79
N ALA A 34 13.08 -2.95 -4.06
CA ALA A 34 13.34 -1.52 -4.02
C ALA A 34 13.82 -0.96 -5.37
N GLU A 35 14.60 -1.73 -6.15
CA GLU A 35 14.95 -1.33 -7.52
C GLU A 35 13.72 -1.32 -8.45
N VAL A 36 12.73 -2.18 -8.23
CA VAL A 36 11.44 -2.08 -8.94
C VAL A 36 10.71 -0.78 -8.57
N TYR A 37 10.69 -0.42 -7.29
CA TYR A 37 10.12 0.85 -6.84
C TYR A 37 10.82 2.06 -7.50
N LYS A 38 12.16 2.11 -7.47
CA LYS A 38 12.95 3.17 -8.11
C LYS A 38 12.67 3.26 -9.62
N ASN A 39 12.46 2.12 -10.27
CA ASN A 39 12.12 2.10 -11.68
C ASN A 39 10.72 2.60 -11.98
N TYR A 40 9.78 2.39 -11.06
CA TYR A 40 8.42 2.90 -11.16
C TYR A 40 8.34 4.39 -10.82
N ASN A 41 8.97 4.83 -9.72
CA ASN A 41 9.05 6.21 -9.29
C ASN A 41 10.43 6.82 -9.60
N LYS A 42 10.61 7.32 -10.82
CA LYS A 42 11.90 7.87 -11.31
C LYS A 42 12.39 9.10 -10.56
N VAL A 43 11.53 9.78 -9.80
CA VAL A 43 11.89 10.97 -9.00
C VAL A 43 12.21 10.63 -7.54
N ALA A 44 12.17 9.35 -7.15
CA ALA A 44 12.50 8.92 -5.80
C ALA A 44 13.94 9.30 -5.42
N SER A 45 14.11 9.92 -4.25
CA SER A 45 15.44 10.22 -3.71
C SER A 45 16.14 8.95 -3.23
N PHE A 46 17.46 9.00 -3.13
CA PHE A 46 18.27 7.91 -2.57
C PHE A 46 17.79 7.50 -1.16
N GLN A 47 17.54 8.48 -0.29
CA GLN A 47 17.03 8.25 1.06
C GLN A 47 15.67 7.53 1.07
N ASN A 48 14.77 7.84 0.12
CA ASN A 48 13.50 7.12 0.01
C ASN A 48 13.70 5.67 -0.40
N ILE A 49 14.63 5.39 -1.31
CA ILE A 49 14.93 4.02 -1.76
C ILE A 49 15.52 3.20 -0.61
N GLU A 50 16.45 3.77 0.16
CA GLU A 50 17.00 3.11 1.36
C GLU A 50 15.91 2.80 2.39
N MET A 51 15.06 3.80 2.71
CA MET A 51 13.94 3.62 3.64
C MET A 51 13.00 2.49 3.19
N ILE A 52 12.66 2.42 1.90
CA ILE A 52 11.78 1.36 1.37
C ILE A 52 12.47 0.01 1.39
N THR A 53 13.79 -0.03 1.12
CA THR A 53 14.58 -1.26 1.22
C THR A 53 14.52 -1.82 2.63
N GLU A 54 14.75 -0.99 3.66
CA GLU A 54 14.65 -1.40 5.06
C GLU A 54 13.22 -1.78 5.47
N TRP A 55 12.23 -1.05 4.98
CA TRP A 55 10.82 -1.39 5.19
C TRP A 55 10.48 -2.76 4.62
N LEU A 56 10.91 -3.06 3.40
CA LEU A 56 10.69 -4.36 2.76
C LEU A 56 11.45 -5.49 3.45
N ALA A 57 12.66 -5.23 3.97
CA ALA A 57 13.42 -6.23 4.74
C ALA A 57 12.75 -6.60 6.09
N THR A 58 11.90 -5.73 6.63
CA THR A 58 11.23 -5.90 7.93
C THR A 58 9.77 -6.31 7.82
N ARG A 59 9.00 -5.63 6.97
CA ARG A 59 7.55 -5.80 6.79
C ARG A 59 7.17 -6.67 5.61
N LEU A 60 8.14 -6.99 4.73
CA LEU A 60 7.97 -7.85 3.56
C LEU A 60 6.93 -7.38 2.54
N SER A 61 6.31 -6.22 2.76
CA SER A 61 5.24 -5.69 1.92
C SER A 61 5.32 -4.16 1.94
N TYR A 62 5.04 -3.56 0.79
CA TYR A 62 5.03 -2.12 0.62
C TYR A 62 4.03 -1.73 -0.46
N SER A 63 3.25 -0.69 -0.21
CA SER A 63 2.34 -0.11 -1.19
C SER A 63 2.68 1.35 -1.40
N PHE A 64 2.94 1.70 -2.65
CA PHE A 64 3.16 3.06 -3.12
C PHE A 64 2.03 3.50 -4.04
N ARG A 65 1.59 4.74 -3.85
CA ARG A 65 0.56 5.36 -4.67
C ARG A 65 1.12 6.66 -5.24
N LEU A 66 1.17 6.77 -6.56
CA LEU A 66 1.56 8.01 -7.24
C LEU A 66 0.37 8.96 -7.28
N ASP A 67 -0.81 8.43 -7.62
CA ASP A 67 -2.08 9.13 -7.59
C ASP A 67 -3.25 8.13 -7.42
N LYS A 68 -4.49 8.59 -7.65
CA LYS A 68 -5.69 7.76 -7.49
C LYS A 68 -5.63 6.47 -8.31
N ASP A 69 -5.13 6.57 -9.54
CA ASP A 69 -5.22 5.56 -10.60
C ASP A 69 -3.89 4.81 -10.79
N HIS A 70 -2.79 5.29 -10.22
CA HIS A 70 -1.45 4.74 -10.38
C HIS A 70 -0.87 4.22 -9.06
N ARG A 71 -0.74 2.89 -8.94
CA ARG A 71 -0.30 2.23 -7.71
C ARG A 71 0.69 1.10 -8.00
N LEU A 72 1.73 1.02 -7.19
CA LEU A 72 2.66 -0.10 -7.13
C LEU A 72 2.57 -0.76 -5.75
N GLN A 73 2.33 -2.06 -5.72
CA GLN A 73 2.44 -2.88 -4.51
C GLN A 73 3.55 -3.91 -4.70
N LEU A 74 4.40 -4.07 -3.69
CA LEU A 74 5.59 -4.93 -3.68
C LEU A 74 5.54 -5.85 -2.47
N ALA A 75 5.78 -7.14 -2.67
CA ALA A 75 5.80 -8.09 -1.57
C ALA A 75 6.89 -9.15 -1.76
N ILE A 76 7.34 -9.64 -0.62
CA ILE A 76 8.35 -10.66 -0.45
C ILE A 76 7.69 -11.76 0.37
N THR A 77 7.51 -12.92 -0.23
CA THR A 77 6.84 -14.04 0.41
C THR A 77 7.88 -15.07 0.78
N GLU A 78 7.99 -15.35 2.08
CA GLU A 78 8.85 -16.42 2.58
C GLU A 78 8.24 -17.75 2.18
N LEU A 79 8.99 -18.56 1.43
CA LEU A 79 8.60 -19.90 1.03
C LEU A 79 9.31 -20.91 1.93
N GLU A 80 8.53 -21.51 2.83
CA GLU A 80 8.94 -22.60 3.70
C GLU A 80 8.19 -23.87 3.27
N GLY A 81 8.89 -24.79 2.58
CA GLY A 81 8.28 -25.98 1.97
C GLY A 81 7.70 -25.71 0.58
N GLU A 82 6.76 -26.57 0.14
CA GLU A 82 6.18 -26.51 -1.21
C GLU A 82 4.92 -25.63 -1.29
N THR A 83 4.20 -25.48 -0.18
CA THR A 83 2.93 -24.73 -0.12
C THR A 83 2.89 -23.84 1.11
N LEU A 84 2.26 -22.68 0.95
CA LEU A 84 2.03 -21.76 2.06
C LEU A 84 0.71 -22.09 2.75
N PRO A 85 0.61 -21.87 4.07
CA PRO A 85 -0.66 -21.80 4.79
C PRO A 85 -1.63 -20.83 4.10
N GLU A 86 -2.92 -21.17 4.04
CA GLU A 86 -3.96 -20.42 3.30
C GLU A 86 -4.02 -18.94 3.70
N ASP A 87 -3.83 -18.64 4.99
CA ASP A 87 -3.77 -17.29 5.56
C ASP A 87 -2.59 -16.45 5.06
N LYS A 88 -1.55 -17.10 4.50
CA LYS A 88 -0.35 -16.45 3.95
C LYS A 88 -0.29 -16.46 2.43
N GLN A 89 -1.28 -17.07 1.75
CA GLN A 89 -1.31 -17.15 0.28
C GLN A 89 -1.77 -15.85 -0.38
N VAL A 90 -2.63 -15.07 0.30
CA VAL A 90 -3.11 -13.79 -0.23
C VAL A 90 -2.11 -12.70 0.09
N ILE A 91 -1.31 -12.35 -0.92
CA ILE A 91 -0.23 -11.36 -0.80
C ILE A 91 -0.75 -9.95 -1.09
N PHE A 92 -1.69 -9.82 -2.03
CA PHE A 92 -2.35 -8.56 -2.39
C PHE A 92 -3.82 -8.77 -2.71
N ASN A 93 -4.66 -7.83 -2.27
CA ASN A 93 -6.03 -7.70 -2.74
C ASN A 93 -6.33 -6.22 -2.95
N ALA A 94 -6.23 -5.76 -4.20
CA ALA A 94 -6.45 -4.36 -4.55
C ALA A 94 -7.84 -3.86 -4.14
N ALA A 95 -8.87 -4.71 -4.26
CA ALA A 95 -10.24 -4.38 -3.87
C ALA A 95 -10.36 -4.22 -2.34
N ALA A 96 -9.80 -5.16 -1.57
CA ALA A 96 -9.86 -5.08 -0.10
C ALA A 96 -9.09 -3.86 0.45
N GLU A 97 -8.00 -3.46 -0.20
CA GLU A 97 -7.26 -2.25 0.19
C GLU A 97 -8.01 -0.95 -0.14
N GLU A 98 -8.79 -0.92 -1.22
CA GLU A 98 -9.65 0.21 -1.55
C GLU A 98 -10.80 0.34 -0.53
N ASP A 99 -11.45 -0.76 -0.17
CA ASP A 99 -12.52 -0.79 0.83
C ASP A 99 -12.01 -0.34 2.21
N GLU A 100 -10.86 -0.82 2.65
CA GLU A 100 -10.26 -0.43 3.94
C GLU A 100 -9.85 1.06 3.94
N LEU A 101 -9.35 1.58 2.81
CA LEU A 101 -9.09 3.02 2.66
C LEU A 101 -10.39 3.82 2.78
N MET A 102 -11.44 3.42 2.08
CA MET A 102 -12.75 4.08 2.13
C MET A 102 -13.36 4.04 3.53
N ARG A 103 -13.19 2.92 4.24
CA ARG A 103 -13.60 2.77 5.65
C ARG A 103 -12.86 3.75 6.55
N ARG A 104 -11.53 3.85 6.43
CA ARG A 104 -10.71 4.78 7.24
C ARG A 104 -11.01 6.24 6.93
N VAL A 105 -11.20 6.60 5.66
CA VAL A 105 -11.60 7.95 5.26
C VAL A 105 -12.98 8.29 5.83
N SER A 106 -13.94 7.37 5.75
CA SER A 106 -15.27 7.54 6.32
C SER A 106 -15.21 7.73 7.84
N GLN A 107 -14.39 6.93 8.53
CA GLN A 107 -14.18 7.05 9.98
C GLN A 107 -13.58 8.40 10.35
N ALA A 108 -12.51 8.84 9.67
CA ALA A 108 -11.86 10.12 9.95
C ALA A 108 -12.77 11.33 9.64
N LEU A 109 -13.60 11.25 8.60
CA LEU A 109 -14.58 12.30 8.28
C LEU A 109 -15.72 12.36 9.30
N PHE A 110 -16.08 11.23 9.91
CA PHE A 110 -17.11 11.17 10.94
C PHE A 110 -16.57 11.63 12.30
N GLU A 111 -15.39 11.15 12.70
CA GLU A 111 -14.70 11.56 13.92
C GLU A 111 -14.29 13.05 13.88
N GLY A 112 -13.86 13.55 12.72
CA GLY A 112 -13.54 14.97 12.50
C GLY A 112 -14.76 15.91 12.49
N LYS A 113 -15.99 15.38 12.35
CA LYS A 113 -17.22 16.16 12.50
C LYS A 113 -17.68 16.28 13.97
N HIS A 114 -17.18 15.44 14.86
CA HIS A 114 -17.52 15.49 16.29
C HIS A 114 -16.65 16.47 17.11
N THR A 115 -15.55 16.97 16.55
CA THR A 115 -14.76 18.05 17.16
C THR A 115 -15.27 19.46 16.83
N ALA A 116 -16.29 19.58 15.98
CA ALA A 116 -16.91 20.86 15.62
C ALA A 116 -18.16 21.23 16.47
N GLU A 117 -18.47 20.51 17.54
CA GLU A 117 -19.57 20.87 18.44
C GLU A 117 -19.16 20.83 19.92
N ARG A 118 -18.60 21.95 20.39
CA ARG A 118 -18.86 22.49 21.73
C ARG A 118 -18.53 23.98 21.77
N GLY A 119 -19.40 24.79 21.18
CA GLY A 119 -19.49 26.22 21.48
C GLY A 119 -19.80 27.13 20.29
N GLY A 120 -21.05 27.59 20.18
CA GLY A 120 -21.37 28.87 19.55
C GLY A 120 -22.38 28.85 18.40
N GLN A 121 -23.65 29.16 18.74
CA GLN A 121 -24.75 29.68 17.91
C GLN A 121 -25.20 28.91 16.64
N ALA A 122 -26.46 28.45 16.69
CA ALA A 122 -27.20 27.97 15.53
C ALA A 122 -27.36 29.06 14.45
N PRO A 123 -27.19 28.76 13.16
CA PRO A 123 -27.51 29.69 12.09
C PRO A 123 -29.03 29.72 11.91
N SER A 124 -29.67 30.80 12.34
CA SER A 124 -31.06 31.09 12.01
C SER A 124 -31.19 31.35 10.52
N CYS A 125 -31.87 30.47 9.79
CA CYS A 125 -32.34 30.77 8.44
C CYS A 125 -33.36 31.93 8.50
N PRO A 126 -33.25 32.97 7.64
CA PRO A 126 -34.27 34.01 7.60
C PRO A 126 -35.53 33.47 6.91
N ILE A 127 -36.69 33.70 7.53
CA ILE A 127 -38.00 33.54 6.92
C ILE A 127 -38.31 34.82 6.15
N ASP A 128 -38.64 34.67 4.87
CA ASP A 128 -39.09 35.76 3.98
C ASP A 128 -40.35 36.44 4.54
N GLN A 129 -40.38 37.78 4.45
CA GLN A 129 -41.60 38.61 4.49
C GLN A 129 -41.64 39.49 3.25
#